data_AF-A0A1L8MYR8-F1
#
_entry.id   AF-A0A1L8MYR8-F1
#
_cell.length_a   1.000
_cell.length_b   1.000
_cell.length_c   1.000
_cell.angle_alpha   90.00
_cell.angle_beta   90.00
_cell.angle_gamma   90.00
#
_symmetry.space_group_name_H-M   'P 1'
#
loop_
_entity.id
_entity.type
_entity.pdbx_description
1 polymer ?
#
loop_
_entity_poly.entity_id
_entity_poly.type
_entity_poly.pdbx_seq_one_letter_code
_entity_poly.pdbx_strand_id
1 'polypeptide(L)'
;MTKRYYEYFKSLGFNYCNYNLVNKKYLSFSDEDFYHTDHLSYSGATKFAHFIAQYDGTNLDMYDSKYFYTPKDYLDSINWVDACCFDHINGANKIELQFRALHGTSVNPLYKLVVVHGDSETVIQDFCPNSCLTISHTKLRHMHAQKLKLYAKADSGKTEIVRSYEWRVQ
;
A
#
# COMPACT_ATOMS: atom_id res chain seq x y z
N MET A 1 1.07 2.73 10.19
CA MET A 1 1.73 4.05 10.16
C MET A 1 0.80 5.19 10.61
N THR A 2 -0.50 5.11 10.35
CA THR A 2 -1.54 6.12 10.67
C THR A 2 -1.73 6.43 12.16
N LYS A 3 -1.67 5.42 13.04
CA LYS A 3 -1.82 5.62 14.49
C LYS A 3 -0.73 6.51 15.11
N ARG A 4 0.52 6.36 14.66
CA ARG A 4 1.68 7.11 15.20
C ARG A 4 1.61 8.61 14.85
N TYR A 5 1.19 8.95 13.63
CA TYR A 5 1.02 10.35 13.23
C TYR A 5 -0.15 11.00 13.97
N TYR A 6 -1.27 10.31 14.10
CA TYR A 6 -2.40 10.81 14.89
C TYR A 6 -2.01 11.10 16.34
N GLU A 7 -1.37 10.14 17.02
CA GLU A 7 -0.93 10.30 18.42
C GLU A 7 0.05 11.47 18.56
N TYR A 8 0.95 11.65 17.59
CA TYR A 8 1.89 12.77 17.55
C TYR A 8 1.19 14.12 17.37
N PHE A 9 0.32 14.27 16.36
CA PHE A 9 -0.37 15.55 16.14
C PHE A 9 -1.34 15.88 17.28
N LYS A 10 -2.00 14.86 17.83
CA LYS A 10 -2.86 15.01 19.01
C LYS A 10 -2.09 15.47 20.24
N SER A 11 -0.87 14.95 20.48
CA SER A 11 -0.04 15.40 21.60
C SER A 11 0.41 16.86 21.49
N LEU A 12 0.44 17.39 20.26
CA LEU A 12 0.67 18.80 19.95
C LEU A 12 -0.60 19.66 19.97
N GLY A 13 -1.77 19.08 20.29
CA GLY A 13 -3.05 19.79 20.31
C GLY A 13 -3.69 19.98 18.93
N PHE A 14 -3.20 19.30 17.89
CA PHE A 14 -3.80 19.33 16.56
C PHE A 14 -4.75 18.15 16.35
N ASN A 15 -5.89 18.43 15.72
CA ASN A 15 -6.77 17.39 15.19
C ASN A 15 -6.19 16.90 13.86
N TYR A 16 -5.70 15.66 13.84
CA TYR A 16 -5.23 15.00 12.63
C TYR A 16 -6.33 14.10 12.05
N CYS A 17 -6.75 14.39 10.82
CA CYS A 17 -7.67 13.57 10.06
C CYS A 17 -6.94 12.82 8.96
N ASN A 18 -7.01 11.48 8.97
CA ASN A 18 -6.54 10.69 7.85
C ASN A 18 -7.63 10.58 6.79
N TYR A 19 -7.59 11.46 5.79
CA TYR A 19 -8.63 11.51 4.76
C TYR A 19 -8.69 10.27 3.84
N ASN A 20 -7.65 9.43 3.85
CA ASN A 20 -7.68 8.13 3.17
C ASN A 20 -8.70 7.16 3.77
N LEU A 21 -9.17 7.43 4.99
CA LEU A 21 -10.17 6.62 5.68
C LEU A 21 -11.57 7.23 5.61
N VAL A 22 -11.79 8.34 4.90
CA VAL A 22 -13.16 8.88 4.77
C VAL A 22 -14.05 7.81 4.15
N ASN A 23 -15.22 7.61 4.74
CA ASN A 23 -16.18 6.67 4.22
C ASN A 23 -16.59 7.10 2.80
N LYS A 24 -16.55 6.14 1.85
CA LYS A 24 -16.79 6.39 0.42
C LYS A 24 -18.14 7.06 0.13
N LYS A 25 -19.09 6.96 1.05
CA LYS A 25 -20.37 7.67 1.00
C LYS A 25 -20.21 9.20 1.03
N TYR A 26 -19.20 9.72 1.73
CA TYR A 26 -18.98 11.18 1.86
C TYR A 26 -17.91 11.70 0.91
N LEU A 27 -16.89 10.88 0.63
CA LEU A 27 -15.83 11.21 -0.31
C LEU A 27 -15.37 9.95 -1.01
N SER A 28 -15.59 9.89 -2.32
CA SER A 28 -15.05 8.84 -3.17
C SER A 28 -14.33 9.45 -4.36
N PHE A 29 -13.23 8.81 -4.73
CA PHE A 29 -12.44 9.16 -5.89
C PHE A 29 -12.51 8.03 -6.92
N SER A 30 -12.59 8.40 -8.20
CA SER A 30 -12.35 7.52 -9.34
C SER A 30 -10.96 7.76 -9.93
N ASP A 31 -10.52 6.91 -10.87
CA ASP A 31 -9.20 7.06 -11.50
C ASP A 31 -9.02 8.43 -12.19
N GLU A 32 -10.10 9.03 -12.71
CA GLU A 32 -10.10 10.37 -13.32
C GLU A 32 -9.83 11.51 -12.32
N ASP A 33 -10.03 11.25 -11.03
CA ASP A 33 -9.74 12.20 -9.95
C ASP A 33 -8.25 12.23 -9.60
N PHE A 34 -7.44 11.40 -10.25
CA PHE A 34 -6.00 11.33 -10.05
C PHE A 34 -5.26 11.69 -11.34
N TYR A 35 -4.22 12.52 -11.21
CA TYR A 35 -3.28 12.79 -12.29
C TYR A 35 -2.37 11.58 -12.54
N HIS A 36 -1.99 10.91 -11.46
CA HIS A 36 -1.42 9.56 -11.41
C HIS A 36 -1.64 8.98 -10.01
N THR A 37 -1.10 7.80 -9.72
CA THR A 37 -1.35 6.99 -8.50
C THR A 37 -1.34 7.72 -7.15
N ASP A 38 -0.65 8.85 -7.03
CA ASP A 38 -0.39 9.51 -5.74
C ASP A 38 -0.80 11.00 -5.71
N HIS A 39 -1.21 11.58 -6.84
CA HIS A 39 -1.58 13.00 -6.91
C HIS A 39 -2.98 13.18 -7.49
N LEU A 40 -3.81 13.97 -6.79
CA LEU A 40 -5.13 14.36 -7.28
C LEU A 40 -5.00 15.23 -8.55
N SER A 41 -5.89 14.98 -9.51
CA SER A 41 -6.11 15.88 -10.64
C SER A 41 -6.85 17.14 -10.17
N TYR A 42 -7.08 18.11 -11.07
CA TYR A 42 -7.89 19.28 -10.75
C TYR A 42 -9.31 18.90 -10.28
N SER A 43 -9.95 17.91 -10.91
CA SER A 43 -11.28 17.43 -10.51
C SER A 43 -11.24 16.77 -9.13
N GLY A 44 -10.24 15.92 -8.87
CA GLY A 44 -10.06 15.29 -7.57
C GLY A 44 -9.79 16.30 -6.46
N ALA A 45 -8.93 17.28 -6.70
CA ALA A 45 -8.65 18.35 -5.76
C ALA A 45 -9.91 19.19 -5.48
N THR A 46 -10.73 19.48 -6.50
CA THR A 46 -12.00 20.20 -6.33
C THR A 46 -12.98 19.40 -5.47
N LYS A 47 -13.14 18.09 -5.72
CA LYS A 47 -13.97 17.20 -4.89
C LYS A 47 -13.49 17.19 -3.44
N PHE A 48 -12.18 17.07 -3.25
CA PHE A 48 -11.59 17.10 -1.91
C PHE A 48 -11.84 18.43 -1.21
N ALA A 49 -11.64 19.56 -1.90
CA ALA A 49 -11.88 20.89 -1.36
C ALA A 49 -13.35 21.10 -0.97
N HIS A 50 -14.30 20.64 -1.78
CA HIS A 50 -15.73 20.69 -1.42
C HIS A 50 -16.05 19.85 -0.18
N PHE A 51 -15.48 18.65 -0.07
CA PHE A 51 -15.62 17.84 1.14
C PHE A 51 -15.07 18.59 2.36
N ILE A 52 -13.86 19.13 2.28
CA ILE A 52 -13.28 19.90 3.38
C ILE A 52 -14.17 21.10 3.73
N ALA A 53 -14.60 21.91 2.75
CA ALA A 53 -15.46 23.07 3.00
C ALA A 53 -16.82 22.71 3.62
N GLN A 54 -17.40 21.56 3.25
CA GLN A 54 -18.67 21.09 3.80
C GLN A 54 -18.55 20.64 5.27
N TYR A 55 -17.36 20.21 5.69
CA TYR A 55 -17.10 19.72 7.05
C TYR A 55 -16.16 20.62 7.85
N ASP A 56 -15.76 21.76 7.29
CA ASP A 56 -14.98 22.79 7.97
C ASP A 56 -15.82 23.37 9.11
N GLY A 57 -15.25 23.37 10.32
CA GLY A 57 -15.95 23.74 11.56
C GLY A 57 -16.61 22.59 12.35
N THR A 58 -16.59 21.34 11.87
CA THR A 58 -17.25 20.21 12.60
C THR A 58 -16.38 19.51 13.65
N ASN A 59 -15.15 19.98 13.92
CA ASN A 59 -14.19 19.29 14.80
C ASN A 59 -14.10 17.78 14.49
N LEU A 60 -13.90 17.45 13.21
CA LEU A 60 -13.76 16.05 12.80
C LEU A 60 -12.64 15.37 13.58
N ASP A 61 -12.97 14.30 14.28
CA ASP A 61 -12.01 13.34 14.82
C ASP A 61 -11.91 12.18 13.84
N MET A 62 -10.70 11.72 13.53
CA MET A 62 -10.52 10.55 12.67
C MET A 62 -11.09 9.26 13.25
N TYR A 63 -11.46 9.26 14.53
CA TYR A 63 -12.20 8.17 15.17
C TYR A 63 -13.71 8.36 15.20
N ASP A 64 -14.25 9.44 14.60
CA ASP A 64 -15.68 9.54 14.36
C ASP A 64 -16.08 8.57 13.26
N SER A 65 -16.54 7.38 13.68
CA SER A 65 -16.97 6.28 12.82
C SER A 65 -18.15 6.65 11.91
N LYS A 66 -18.80 7.79 12.15
CA LYS A 66 -19.80 8.34 11.24
C LYS A 66 -19.18 8.76 9.91
N TYR A 67 -17.97 9.35 9.93
CA TYR A 67 -17.34 9.96 8.76
C TYR A 67 -16.14 9.17 8.25
N PHE A 68 -15.41 8.48 9.14
CA PHE A 68 -14.22 7.71 8.82
C PHE A 68 -14.44 6.23 9.07
N TYR A 69 -13.93 5.39 8.19
CA TYR A 69 -13.81 3.97 8.44
C TYR A 69 -12.82 3.72 9.59
N THR A 70 -13.17 2.79 10.47
CA THR A 70 -12.11 2.16 11.28
C THR A 70 -11.16 1.39 10.36
N PRO A 71 -9.93 1.05 10.80
CA PRO A 71 -9.05 0.21 9.99
C PRO A 71 -9.70 -1.09 9.54
N LYS A 72 -10.55 -1.69 10.39
CA LYS A 72 -11.28 -2.90 10.04
C LYS A 72 -12.32 -2.63 8.95
N ASP A 73 -13.16 -1.61 9.13
CA ASP A 73 -14.21 -1.28 8.15
C ASP A 73 -13.62 -0.88 6.80
N TYR A 74 -12.47 -0.20 6.82
CA TYR A 74 -11.75 0.14 5.60
C TYR A 74 -11.34 -1.13 4.84
N LEU A 75 -10.72 -2.10 5.52
CA LEU A 75 -10.33 -3.36 4.90
C LEU A 75 -11.55 -4.19 4.45
N ASP A 76 -12.66 -4.14 5.18
CA ASP A 76 -13.91 -4.78 4.76
C ASP A 76 -14.53 -4.09 3.52
N SER A 77 -14.19 -2.82 3.25
CA SER A 77 -14.75 -2.02 2.15
C SER A 77 -13.98 -2.09 0.81
N ILE A 78 -12.82 -2.75 0.80
CA ILE A 78 -11.95 -2.85 -0.37
C ILE A 78 -11.81 -4.31 -0.83
N ASN A 79 -11.59 -4.52 -2.12
CA ASN A 79 -11.39 -5.84 -2.73
C ASN A 79 -10.08 -5.91 -3.53
N TRP A 80 -9.12 -5.05 -3.20
CA TRP A 80 -7.80 -4.96 -3.83
C TRP A 80 -6.68 -5.02 -2.78
N VAL A 81 -5.43 -5.09 -3.27
CA VAL A 81 -4.22 -4.91 -2.45
C VAL A 81 -3.87 -3.42 -2.40
N ASP A 82 -3.89 -2.84 -1.21
CA ASP A 82 -3.65 -1.42 -0.96
C ASP A 82 -2.14 -1.11 -0.87
N ALA A 83 -1.37 -1.97 -0.23
CA ALA A 83 0.08 -1.87 -0.13
C ALA A 83 0.73 -3.25 -0.02
N CYS A 84 2.02 -3.34 -0.33
CA CYS A 84 2.83 -4.53 -0.05
C CYS A 84 4.20 -4.16 0.49
N CYS A 85 4.83 -5.11 1.17
CA CYS A 85 6.21 -5.02 1.62
C CYS A 85 6.74 -6.42 1.91
N PHE A 86 7.99 -6.53 2.31
CA PHE A 86 8.51 -7.75 2.87
C PHE A 86 9.48 -7.48 4.00
N ASP A 87 9.47 -8.37 4.99
CA ASP A 87 10.56 -8.48 5.95
C ASP A 87 11.67 -9.35 5.36
N HIS A 88 12.89 -9.15 5.82
CA HIS A 88 14.01 -9.97 5.40
C HIS A 88 14.90 -10.36 6.58
N ILE A 89 15.48 -11.56 6.50
CA ILE A 89 16.51 -12.04 7.41
C ILE A 89 17.72 -12.43 6.55
N ASN A 90 18.83 -11.71 6.74
CA ASN A 90 20.09 -12.00 6.06
C ASN A 90 20.85 -13.08 6.84
N GLY A 91 20.96 -14.27 6.24
CA GLY A 91 21.82 -15.35 6.71
C GLY A 91 23.19 -15.33 6.04
N ALA A 92 24.06 -16.30 6.35
CA ALA A 92 25.42 -16.34 5.80
C ALA A 92 25.46 -16.55 4.27
N ASN A 93 24.59 -17.40 3.73
CA ASN A 93 24.58 -17.79 2.32
C ASN A 93 23.24 -17.56 1.62
N LYS A 94 22.25 -17.02 2.32
CA LYS A 94 20.88 -16.84 1.84
C LYS A 94 20.22 -15.64 2.51
N ILE A 95 19.23 -15.08 1.83
CA ILE A 95 18.24 -14.16 2.38
C ILE A 95 16.89 -14.89 2.43
N GLU A 96 16.21 -14.76 3.56
CA GLU A 96 14.83 -15.23 3.75
C GLU A 96 13.91 -14.02 3.71
N LEU A 97 12.85 -14.10 2.92
CA LEU A 97 11.90 -13.03 2.68
C LEU A 97 10.51 -13.48 3.13
N GLN A 98 9.85 -12.63 3.90
CA GLN A 98 8.45 -12.80 4.28
C GLN A 98 7.63 -11.65 3.68
N PHE A 99 6.87 -11.95 2.64
CA PHE A 99 6.00 -11.00 1.97
C PHE A 99 4.75 -10.73 2.80
N ARG A 100 4.31 -9.47 2.76
CA ARG A 100 3.09 -8.99 3.40
C ARG A 100 2.36 -8.05 2.45
N ALA A 101 1.04 -8.08 2.51
CA ALA A 101 0.19 -7.12 1.83
C ALA A 101 -0.85 -6.57 2.80
N LEU A 102 -1.17 -5.29 2.65
CA LEU A 102 -2.37 -4.68 3.20
C LEU A 102 -3.45 -4.81 2.14
N HIS A 103 -4.55 -5.49 2.44
CA HIS A 103 -5.58 -5.82 1.46
C HIS A 103 -6.93 -6.01 2.14
N GLY A 104 -7.98 -6.02 1.33
CA GLY A 104 -9.32 -6.26 1.84
C GLY A 104 -9.48 -7.62 2.51
N THR A 105 -10.43 -7.75 3.43
CA THR A 105 -10.60 -8.99 4.22
C THR A 105 -11.05 -10.19 3.39
N SER A 106 -11.66 -9.95 2.23
CA SER A 106 -12.03 -10.98 1.25
C SER A 106 -10.97 -11.25 0.18
N VAL A 107 -9.82 -10.56 0.23
CA VAL A 107 -8.77 -10.65 -0.80
C VAL A 107 -7.73 -11.71 -0.45
N ASN A 108 -7.45 -12.59 -1.41
CA ASN A 108 -6.26 -13.44 -1.40
C ASN A 108 -5.15 -12.76 -2.23
N PRO A 109 -4.05 -12.30 -1.62
CA PRO A 109 -2.98 -11.64 -2.36
C PRO A 109 -2.10 -12.64 -3.12
N LEU A 110 -1.73 -12.29 -4.35
CA LEU A 110 -0.70 -12.96 -5.14
C LEU A 110 0.56 -12.10 -5.19
N TYR A 111 1.73 -12.73 -5.05
CA TYR A 111 3.01 -12.06 -4.95
C TYR A 111 3.93 -12.44 -6.11
N LYS A 112 4.55 -11.43 -6.71
CA LYS A 112 5.64 -11.56 -7.69
C LYS A 112 6.88 -10.89 -7.13
N LEU A 113 8.01 -11.58 -7.17
CA LEU A 113 9.30 -11.00 -6.78
C LEU A 113 10.22 -10.95 -7.99
N VAL A 114 10.80 -9.78 -8.23
CA VAL A 114 11.82 -9.57 -9.26
C VAL A 114 13.13 -9.07 -8.66
N VAL A 115 14.22 -9.42 -9.33
CA VAL A 115 15.53 -8.76 -9.18
C VAL A 115 15.64 -7.68 -10.22
N VAL A 116 16.16 -6.53 -9.81
CA VAL A 116 16.46 -5.41 -10.72
C VAL A 116 17.98 -5.26 -10.85
N HIS A 117 18.45 -5.16 -12.09
CA HIS A 117 19.83 -4.84 -12.46
C HIS A 117 19.83 -3.81 -13.60
N GLY A 118 20.23 -2.57 -13.32
CA GLY A 118 20.03 -1.46 -14.26
C GLY A 118 18.55 -1.29 -14.58
N ASP A 119 18.22 -1.26 -15.87
CA ASP A 119 16.84 -1.15 -16.37
C ASP A 119 16.17 -2.52 -16.60
N SER A 120 16.84 -3.63 -16.25
CA SER A 120 16.34 -4.98 -16.47
C SER A 120 15.74 -5.59 -15.21
N GLU A 121 14.57 -6.22 -15.34
CA GLU A 121 13.93 -7.02 -14.30
C GLU A 121 13.99 -8.52 -14.62
N THR A 122 14.40 -9.33 -13.64
CA THR A 122 14.38 -10.81 -13.73
C THR A 122 13.41 -11.37 -12.70
N VAL A 123 12.42 -12.15 -13.15
CA VAL A 123 11.41 -12.77 -12.27
C VAL A 123 12.01 -13.93 -11.49
N ILE A 124 11.92 -13.87 -10.16
CA ILE A 124 12.29 -14.98 -9.26
C ILE A 124 11.07 -15.82 -8.92
N GLN A 125 9.94 -15.16 -8.65
CA GLN A 125 8.64 -15.75 -8.41
C GLN A 125 7.62 -14.95 -9.19
N ASP A 126 6.80 -15.61 -10.01
CA ASP A 126 5.66 -14.98 -10.68
C ASP A 126 4.37 -15.20 -9.89
N PHE A 127 3.44 -14.24 -9.99
CA PHE A 127 2.27 -14.07 -9.12
C PHE A 127 1.68 -15.37 -8.57
N CYS A 128 1.98 -15.68 -7.31
CA CYS A 128 1.45 -16.84 -6.61
C CYS A 128 1.17 -16.51 -5.13
N PRO A 129 0.35 -17.31 -4.43
CA PRO A 129 -0.03 -17.00 -3.04
C PRO A 129 1.10 -17.25 -2.03
N ASN A 130 2.24 -17.81 -2.49
CA ASN A 130 3.39 -18.07 -1.63
C ASN A 130 3.99 -16.75 -1.13
N SER A 131 3.86 -16.52 0.17
CA SER A 131 4.34 -15.30 0.85
C SER A 131 5.74 -15.46 1.44
N CYS A 132 6.42 -16.59 1.24
CA CYS A 132 7.75 -16.84 1.79
C CYS A 132 8.71 -17.26 0.70
N LEU A 133 9.89 -16.66 0.66
CA LEU A 133 10.91 -17.03 -0.32
C LEU A 133 12.30 -17.02 0.29
N THR A 134 13.08 -18.06 -0.02
CA THR A 134 14.50 -18.12 0.31
C THR A 134 15.32 -17.99 -0.96
N ILE A 135 16.28 -17.08 -0.99
CA ILE A 135 17.16 -16.86 -2.14
C ILE A 135 18.61 -16.98 -1.68
N SER A 136 19.42 -17.79 -2.37
CA SER A 136 20.84 -17.86 -2.06
C SER A 136 21.57 -16.58 -2.50
N HIS A 137 22.55 -16.13 -1.72
CA HIS A 137 23.41 -15.01 -2.07
C HIS A 137 24.16 -15.25 -3.37
N THR A 138 24.50 -16.52 -3.66
CA THR A 138 25.12 -16.90 -4.94
C THR A 138 24.19 -16.62 -6.11
N LYS A 139 22.89 -16.92 -6.00
CA LYS A 139 21.91 -16.60 -7.05
C LYS A 139 21.79 -15.09 -7.26
N LEU A 140 21.70 -14.31 -6.18
CA LEU A 140 21.65 -12.84 -6.25
C LEU A 140 22.88 -12.24 -6.94
N ARG A 141 24.08 -12.74 -6.60
CA ARG A 141 25.33 -12.32 -7.26
C ARG A 141 25.37 -12.66 -8.74
N HIS A 142 24.92 -13.85 -9.14
CA HIS A 142 24.86 -14.25 -10.56
C HIS A 142 23.90 -13.36 -11.36
N MET A 143 22.82 -12.89 -10.73
CA MET A 143 21.88 -11.95 -11.36
C MET A 143 22.34 -10.48 -11.25
N HIS A 144 23.52 -10.22 -10.69
CA HIS A 144 24.03 -8.88 -10.40
C HIS A 144 23.00 -7.98 -9.69
N ALA A 145 22.24 -8.57 -8.75
CA ALA A 145 21.10 -7.94 -8.13
C ALA A 145 21.47 -6.62 -7.43
N GLN A 146 20.84 -5.51 -7.85
CA GLN A 146 20.97 -4.20 -7.19
C GLN A 146 19.77 -3.93 -6.27
N LYS A 147 18.58 -4.39 -6.70
CA LYS A 147 17.35 -4.26 -5.91
C LYS A 147 16.53 -5.54 -6.00
N LEU A 148 15.71 -5.74 -4.98
CA LEU A 148 14.55 -6.61 -5.02
C LEU A 148 13.29 -5.74 -5.09
N LYS A 149 12.37 -6.10 -5.99
CA LYS A 149 11.08 -5.45 -6.09
C LYS A 149 9.99 -6.50 -5.93
N LEU A 150 9.18 -6.32 -4.89
CA LEU A 150 7.99 -7.12 -4.64
C LEU A 150 6.82 -6.43 -5.31
N TYR A 151 6.02 -7.20 -6.02
CA TYR A 151 4.72 -6.82 -6.54
C TYR A 151 3.65 -7.66 -5.85
N ALA A 152 2.50 -7.06 -5.58
CA ALA A 152 1.33 -7.76 -5.06
C ALA A 152 0.04 -7.31 -5.75
N LYS A 153 -0.88 -8.23 -5.98
CA LYS A 153 -2.21 -7.97 -6.53
C LYS A 153 -3.27 -8.89 -5.91
N ALA A 154 -4.55 -8.56 -6.08
CA ALA A 154 -5.65 -9.42 -5.69
C ALA A 154 -5.86 -10.57 -6.69
N ASP A 155 -6.19 -11.76 -6.20
CA ASP A 155 -6.61 -12.91 -7.01
C ASP A 155 -8.07 -12.82 -7.45
N SER A 156 -8.45 -11.71 -8.12
CA SER A 156 -9.86 -11.45 -8.46
C SER A 156 -10.12 -11.22 -9.95
N GLY A 157 -9.07 -11.18 -10.79
CA GLY A 157 -9.16 -11.05 -12.25
C GLY A 157 -9.83 -9.77 -12.79
N LYS A 158 -10.39 -8.93 -11.91
CA LYS A 158 -11.27 -7.80 -12.26
C LYS A 158 -10.63 -6.43 -12.03
N THR A 159 -9.40 -6.37 -11.51
CA THR A 159 -8.66 -5.11 -11.31
C THR A 159 -7.18 -5.41 -11.14
N GLU A 160 -6.35 -4.96 -12.09
CA GLU A 160 -4.88 -5.12 -12.06
C GLU A 160 -4.20 -4.02 -11.24
N ILE A 161 -4.75 -3.68 -10.08
CA ILE A 161 -4.05 -2.78 -9.18
C ILE A 161 -2.87 -3.55 -8.59
N VAL A 162 -1.71 -3.36 -9.18
CA VAL A 162 -0.44 -3.93 -8.72
C VAL A 162 0.24 -2.91 -7.82
N ARG A 163 0.50 -3.31 -6.58
CA ARG A 163 1.33 -2.55 -5.65
C ARG A 163 2.74 -3.05 -5.69
N SER A 164 3.71 -2.15 -5.48
CA SER A 164 5.11 -2.53 -5.45
C SER A 164 5.87 -1.95 -4.27
N TYR A 165 6.89 -2.67 -3.83
CA TYR A 165 7.84 -2.26 -2.81
C TYR A 165 9.25 -2.61 -3.25
N GLU A 166 10.17 -1.64 -3.15
CA GLU A 166 11.57 -1.81 -3.54
C GLU A 166 12.47 -1.82 -2.31
N TRP A 167 13.45 -2.73 -2.33
CA TRP A 167 14.53 -2.79 -1.34
C TRP A 167 15.87 -2.90 -2.06
N ARG A 168 16.87 -2.13 -1.62
CA ARG A 168 18.22 -2.19 -2.17
C ARG A 168 18.98 -3.34 -1.51
N VAL A 169 19.59 -4.19 -2.33
CA VAL A 169 20.49 -5.23 -1.83
C VAL A 169 21.78 -4.53 -1.41
N GLN A 170 22.12 -4.59 -0.13
CA GLN A 170 23.37 -4.06 0.43
C GLN A 170 24.46 -5.14 0.44
#